data_AF-A0A6I1JSF8-F1
#
_entry.id   AF-A0A6I1JSF8-F1
#
_cell.length_a   1.000
_cell.length_b   1.000
_cell.length_c   1.000
_cell.angle_alpha   90.00
_cell.angle_beta   90.00
_cell.angle_gamma   90.00
#
_symmetry.space_group_name_H-M   'P 1'
#
loop_
_entity.id
_entity.type
_entity.pdbx_description
1 polymer ?
#
loop_
_entity_poly.entity_id
_entity_poly.type
_entity_poly.pdbx_seq_one_letter_code
_entity_poly.pdbx_strand_id
1 'polypeptide(L)'
;MIRAALVFLVLTFTIPAGAQGIDPAILRAMAGSWLLAPMNGQPGCRVTLSTSTTIGGYGLSLAPDCPRLLPRLSEVTAWNPTDGLHLINAARRNVLSFHESEDASYTASEPSPGFALLRAPDHVTRLPMPSEAFGSWVLKRPDGEVVCRIQLLNRPPPGGEESFAVRITAQGCQSAVTRLKLVSWRMEMLKLVLYGTDGASLRFVQTPSGFAKAPEEGGRLLI
;
A
#
# COMPACT_ATOMS: atom_id res chain seq x y z
N MET A 1 4.71 44.02 -67.89
CA MET A 1 5.74 43.33 -67.07
C MET A 1 5.05 42.72 -65.87
N ILE A 2 5.05 41.38 -65.79
CA ILE A 2 4.21 40.55 -64.91
C ILE A 2 4.83 40.49 -63.51
N ARG A 3 4.05 40.77 -62.45
CA ARG A 3 4.44 40.56 -61.05
C ARG A 3 4.11 39.12 -60.65
N ALA A 4 5.13 38.31 -60.41
CA ALA A 4 4.99 36.95 -59.89
C ALA A 4 4.65 36.99 -58.39
N ALA A 5 3.55 36.34 -58.00
CA ALA A 5 3.19 36.12 -56.60
C ALA A 5 3.78 34.79 -56.14
N LEU A 6 4.60 34.82 -55.09
CA LEU A 6 5.21 33.64 -54.49
C LEU A 6 4.23 33.05 -53.46
N VAL A 7 3.72 31.86 -53.72
CA VAL A 7 2.88 31.10 -52.77
C VAL A 7 3.81 30.28 -51.86
N PHE A 8 3.80 30.57 -50.56
CA PHE A 8 4.56 29.83 -49.55
C PHE A 8 3.73 28.63 -49.08
N LEU A 9 4.12 27.41 -49.49
CA LEU A 9 3.53 26.15 -49.04
C LEU A 9 4.13 25.77 -47.67
N VAL A 10 3.36 25.89 -46.60
CA VAL A 10 3.78 25.44 -45.26
C VAL A 10 3.51 23.94 -45.15
N LEU A 11 4.58 23.13 -45.18
CA LEU A 11 4.50 21.71 -44.82
C LEU A 11 4.47 21.59 -43.29
N THR A 12 3.32 21.20 -42.74
CA THR A 12 3.20 20.76 -41.36
C THR A 12 3.78 19.35 -41.22
N PHE A 13 4.98 19.25 -40.64
CA PHE A 13 5.53 17.98 -40.17
C PHE A 13 4.73 17.51 -38.94
N THR A 14 3.88 16.50 -39.13
CA THR A 14 3.34 15.71 -38.02
C THR A 14 4.45 14.78 -37.53
N ILE A 15 5.08 15.16 -36.41
CA ILE A 15 5.99 14.25 -35.70
C ILE A 15 5.13 13.11 -35.15
N PRO A 16 5.41 11.84 -35.48
CA PRO A 16 4.73 10.74 -34.83
C PRO A 16 5.11 10.76 -33.36
N ALA A 17 4.13 10.98 -32.48
CA ALA A 17 4.30 10.74 -31.06
C ALA A 17 4.52 9.24 -30.88
N GLY A 18 5.78 8.81 -30.84
CA GLY A 18 6.13 7.47 -30.41
C GLY A 18 5.57 7.27 -29.00
N ALA A 19 4.82 6.18 -28.78
CA ALA A 19 4.37 5.79 -27.47
C ALA A 19 5.57 5.86 -26.51
N GLN A 20 5.55 6.80 -25.56
CA GLN A 20 6.63 6.93 -24.60
C GLN A 20 6.64 5.63 -23.80
N GLY A 21 7.69 4.83 -23.99
CA GLY A 21 7.90 3.64 -23.17
C GLY A 21 8.03 4.05 -21.70
N ILE A 22 7.62 3.17 -20.79
CA ILE A 22 7.77 3.39 -19.34
C ILE A 22 9.25 3.61 -19.04
N ASP A 23 9.57 4.64 -18.24
CA ASP A 23 10.94 4.91 -17.82
C ASP A 23 11.56 3.65 -17.16
N PRO A 24 12.73 3.16 -17.63
CA PRO A 24 13.41 2.02 -17.03
C PRO A 24 13.70 2.15 -15.52
N ALA A 25 13.81 3.36 -14.98
CA ALA A 25 13.95 3.60 -13.56
C ALA A 25 12.66 3.30 -12.80
N ILE A 26 11.50 3.69 -13.34
CA ILE A 26 10.18 3.37 -12.77
C ILE A 26 9.95 1.86 -12.77
N LEU A 27 10.24 1.19 -13.88
CA LEU A 27 10.13 -0.28 -13.97
C LEU A 27 10.98 -0.99 -12.92
N ARG A 28 12.22 -0.55 -12.73
CA ARG A 28 13.13 -1.13 -11.72
C ARG A 28 12.65 -0.85 -10.29
N ALA A 29 12.03 0.30 -10.04
CA ALA A 29 11.49 0.64 -8.72
C ALA A 29 10.26 -0.23 -8.36
N MET A 30 9.45 -0.62 -9.35
CA MET A 30 8.28 -1.48 -9.17
C MET A 30 8.63 -2.97 -9.15
N ALA A 31 9.70 -3.39 -9.81
CA ALA A 31 10.13 -4.78 -9.86
C ALA A 31 10.43 -5.36 -8.46
N GLY A 32 10.45 -6.69 -8.38
CA GLY A 32 10.77 -7.45 -7.16
C GLY A 32 9.57 -8.20 -6.56
N SER A 33 9.74 -8.64 -5.31
CA SER A 33 8.74 -9.43 -4.58
C SER A 33 7.68 -8.54 -3.92
N TRP A 34 6.43 -8.98 -4.02
CA TRP A 34 5.25 -8.33 -3.47
C TRP A 34 4.36 -9.37 -2.78
N LEU A 35 3.65 -8.95 -1.74
CA LEU A 35 2.52 -9.68 -1.20
C LEU A 35 1.26 -9.19 -1.92
N LEU A 36 0.53 -10.11 -2.54
CA LEU A 36 -0.81 -9.87 -3.06
C LEU A 36 -1.81 -10.52 -2.10
N ALA A 37 -2.60 -9.72 -1.40
CA ALA A 37 -3.50 -10.17 -0.34
C ALA A 37 -4.94 -9.65 -0.52
N PRO A 38 -5.96 -10.48 -0.28
CA PRO A 38 -7.34 -10.03 -0.19
C PRO A 38 -7.55 -8.99 0.93
N MET A 39 -8.40 -8.00 0.69
CA MET A 39 -8.67 -6.94 1.68
C MET A 39 -9.49 -7.41 2.90
N ASN A 40 -10.08 -8.60 2.84
CA ASN A 40 -10.84 -9.20 3.95
C ASN A 40 -9.98 -9.97 4.97
N GLY A 41 -8.65 -9.88 4.87
CA GLY A 41 -7.71 -10.50 5.80
C GLY A 41 -7.46 -12.00 5.59
N GLN A 42 -7.98 -12.59 4.50
CA GLN A 42 -7.62 -13.95 4.10
C GLN A 42 -6.15 -14.05 3.69
N PRO A 43 -5.52 -15.24 3.77
CA PRO A 43 -4.17 -15.47 3.28
C PRO A 43 -3.98 -15.03 1.82
N GLY A 44 -2.98 -14.19 1.58
CA GLY A 44 -2.47 -13.82 0.27
C GLY A 44 -1.31 -14.70 -0.15
N CYS A 45 -0.65 -14.34 -1.25
CA CYS A 45 0.52 -15.06 -1.74
C CYS A 45 1.58 -14.12 -2.32
N ARG A 46 2.79 -14.64 -2.54
CA ARG A 46 3.91 -13.86 -3.11
C ARG A 46 3.86 -13.87 -4.63
N VAL A 47 4.02 -12.68 -5.21
CA VAL A 47 4.20 -12.49 -6.65
C VAL A 47 5.50 -11.73 -6.90
N THR A 48 6.21 -12.06 -7.97
CA THR A 48 7.43 -11.36 -8.37
C THR A 48 7.22 -10.67 -9.71
N LEU A 49 7.37 -9.35 -9.70
CA LEU A 49 7.33 -8.51 -10.90
C LEU A 49 8.74 -8.42 -11.50
N SER A 50 8.92 -8.92 -12.72
CA SER A 50 10.19 -8.87 -13.45
C SER A 50 10.24 -7.68 -14.41
N THR A 51 11.44 -7.21 -14.77
CA THR A 51 11.64 -6.23 -15.84
C THR A 51 11.79 -6.87 -17.22
N SER A 52 11.78 -8.21 -17.33
CA SER A 52 11.83 -8.92 -18.61
C SER A 52 10.55 -8.66 -19.40
N THR A 53 10.68 -8.25 -20.66
CA THR A 53 9.52 -8.05 -21.54
C THR A 53 8.86 -9.38 -21.87
N THR A 54 7.53 -9.35 -22.00
CA THR A 54 6.72 -10.50 -22.41
C THR A 54 5.49 -10.00 -23.17
N ILE A 55 4.65 -10.92 -23.64
CA ILE A 55 3.39 -10.57 -24.30
C ILE A 55 2.51 -9.79 -23.34
N GLY A 56 2.21 -8.54 -23.71
CA GLY A 56 1.30 -7.66 -22.97
C GLY A 56 1.93 -6.84 -21.85
N GLY A 57 3.25 -6.89 -21.66
CA GLY A 57 3.95 -6.07 -20.66
C GLY A 57 5.26 -6.71 -20.22
N TYR A 58 5.38 -6.95 -18.91
CA TYR A 58 6.56 -7.50 -18.27
C TYR A 58 6.23 -8.78 -17.50
N GLY A 59 7.22 -9.67 -17.36
CA GLY A 59 7.02 -10.99 -16.75
C GLY A 59 6.57 -10.92 -15.30
N LEU A 60 5.64 -11.79 -14.91
CA LEU A 60 5.22 -12.01 -13.53
C LEU A 60 5.35 -13.49 -13.19
N SER A 61 5.85 -13.80 -11.99
CA SER A 61 5.86 -15.16 -11.45
C SER A 61 5.10 -15.24 -10.13
N LEU A 62 4.37 -16.35 -9.95
CA LEU A 62 3.60 -16.65 -8.75
C LEU A 62 4.38 -17.63 -7.87
N ALA A 63 4.29 -17.47 -6.56
CA ALA A 63 4.75 -18.50 -5.64
C ALA A 63 3.95 -19.81 -5.83
N PRO A 64 4.54 -20.99 -5.51
CA PRO A 64 3.90 -22.28 -5.78
C PRO A 64 2.52 -22.48 -5.14
N ASP A 65 2.26 -21.83 -4.00
CA ASP A 65 1.02 -21.89 -3.26
C ASP A 65 -0.06 -20.91 -3.74
N CYS A 66 0.30 -19.93 -4.59
CA CYS A 66 -0.62 -18.91 -5.09
C CYS A 66 -1.87 -19.50 -5.76
N PRO A 67 -1.82 -20.50 -6.66
CA PRO A 67 -3.04 -21.02 -7.30
C PRO A 67 -4.03 -21.65 -6.30
N ARG A 68 -3.53 -22.15 -5.16
CA ARG A 68 -4.37 -22.69 -4.09
C ARG A 68 -4.98 -21.58 -3.24
N LEU A 69 -4.19 -20.55 -2.90
CA LEU A 69 -4.62 -19.45 -2.03
C LEU A 69 -5.53 -18.48 -2.77
N LEU A 70 -5.18 -18.15 -4.01
CA LEU A 70 -5.83 -17.17 -4.86
C LEU A 70 -6.06 -17.75 -6.26
N PRO A 71 -7.04 -18.66 -6.46
CA PRO A 71 -7.24 -19.35 -7.73
C PRO A 71 -7.41 -18.43 -8.95
N ARG A 72 -7.99 -17.23 -8.77
CA ARG A 72 -8.12 -16.23 -9.84
C ARG A 72 -6.78 -15.83 -10.47
N LEU A 73 -5.69 -15.91 -9.72
CA LEU A 73 -4.37 -15.53 -10.21
C LEU A 73 -3.72 -16.62 -11.05
N SER A 74 -4.27 -17.84 -11.14
CA SER A 74 -3.61 -18.98 -11.77
C SER A 74 -3.24 -18.76 -13.24
N GLU A 75 -3.93 -17.84 -13.93
CA GLU A 75 -3.66 -17.51 -15.34
C GLU A 75 -2.79 -16.26 -15.52
N VAL A 76 -2.41 -15.57 -14.44
CA VAL A 76 -1.62 -14.34 -14.53
C VAL A 76 -0.19 -14.69 -14.94
N THR A 77 0.26 -14.08 -16.03
CA THR A 77 1.59 -14.32 -16.60
C THR A 77 2.41 -13.05 -16.76
N ALA A 78 1.76 -11.88 -16.73
CA ALA A 78 2.41 -10.61 -16.94
C ALA A 78 1.80 -9.49 -16.10
N TRP A 79 2.58 -8.42 -15.92
CA TRP A 79 2.13 -7.16 -15.36
C TRP A 79 2.37 -6.03 -16.38
N ASN A 80 1.49 -5.03 -16.36
CA ASN A 80 1.54 -3.88 -17.24
C ASN A 80 1.39 -2.60 -16.41
N PRO A 81 2.41 -1.71 -16.38
CA PRO A 81 2.38 -0.45 -15.65
C PRO A 81 1.85 0.75 -16.48
N THR A 82 1.31 0.51 -17.68
CA THR A 82 0.68 1.56 -18.49
C THR A 82 -0.67 1.95 -17.89
N ASP A 83 -0.82 3.24 -17.55
CA ASP A 83 -2.06 3.83 -17.01
C ASP A 83 -2.57 3.18 -15.71
N GLY A 84 -1.63 2.74 -14.86
CA GLY A 84 -1.90 2.03 -13.62
C GLY A 84 -1.12 0.73 -13.56
N LEU A 85 -1.37 -0.10 -12.53
CA LEU A 85 -0.75 -1.43 -12.45
C LEU A 85 -1.80 -2.50 -12.78
N HIS A 86 -1.60 -3.20 -13.88
CA HIS A 86 -2.50 -4.28 -14.31
C HIS A 86 -1.79 -5.63 -14.27
N LEU A 87 -2.48 -6.64 -13.75
CA LEU A 87 -2.07 -8.03 -13.87
C LEU A 87 -2.89 -8.68 -14.96
N ILE A 88 -2.22 -9.29 -15.93
CA ILE A 88 -2.86 -9.82 -17.14
C ILE A 88 -2.50 -11.29 -17.38
N ASN A 89 -3.38 -11.99 -18.08
CA ASN A 89 -3.12 -13.34 -18.55
C ASN A 89 -2.46 -13.35 -19.95
N ALA A 90 -2.10 -14.55 -20.42
CA ALA A 90 -1.46 -14.75 -21.72
C ALA A 90 -2.32 -14.26 -22.92
N ALA A 91 -3.63 -14.15 -22.75
CA ALA A 91 -4.54 -13.59 -23.76
C ALA A 91 -4.65 -12.05 -23.71
N ARG A 92 -3.81 -11.38 -22.90
CA ARG A 92 -3.83 -9.93 -22.63
C ARG A 92 -5.14 -9.43 -22.01
N ARG A 93 -5.87 -10.28 -21.30
CA ARG A 93 -7.03 -9.85 -20.52
C ARG A 93 -6.60 -9.42 -19.12
N ASN A 94 -7.12 -8.29 -18.65
CA ASN A 94 -6.94 -7.84 -17.27
C ASN A 94 -7.59 -8.83 -16.30
N VAL A 95 -6.79 -9.32 -15.35
CA VAL A 95 -7.23 -10.16 -14.23
C VAL A 95 -7.47 -9.29 -13.00
N LEU A 96 -6.55 -8.36 -12.73
CA LEU A 96 -6.67 -7.33 -11.69
C LEU A 96 -6.12 -6.00 -12.23
N SER A 97 -6.77 -4.91 -11.84
CA SER A 97 -6.33 -3.54 -12.12
C SER A 97 -6.22 -2.80 -10.81
N PHE A 98 -5.05 -2.24 -10.54
CA PHE A 98 -4.75 -1.57 -9.29
C PHE A 98 -4.52 -0.07 -9.49
N HIS A 99 -4.90 0.68 -8.46
CA HIS A 99 -4.57 2.08 -8.25
C HIS A 99 -3.44 2.21 -7.23
N GLU A 100 -2.51 3.12 -7.47
CA GLU A 100 -1.48 3.45 -6.51
C GLU A 100 -2.09 4.19 -5.31
N SER A 101 -1.65 3.83 -4.12
CA SER A 101 -2.02 4.45 -2.85
C SER A 101 -0.85 5.32 -2.35
N GLU A 102 -1.15 6.31 -1.50
CA GLU A 102 -0.13 7.27 -1.01
C GLU A 102 1.03 6.61 -0.23
N ASP A 103 0.83 5.39 0.27
CA ASP A 103 1.82 4.61 1.00
C ASP A 103 2.69 3.70 0.11
N ALA A 104 2.70 3.95 -1.21
CA ALA A 104 3.36 3.15 -2.23
C ALA A 104 2.88 1.68 -2.30
N SER A 105 1.69 1.40 -1.75
CA SER A 105 0.95 0.18 -2.03
C SER A 105 0.02 0.37 -3.23
N TYR A 106 -0.51 -0.73 -3.74
CA TYR A 106 -1.49 -0.71 -4.82
C TYR A 106 -2.77 -1.42 -4.36
N THR A 107 -3.93 -0.86 -4.69
CA THR A 107 -5.24 -1.43 -4.30
C THR A 107 -6.15 -1.63 -5.51
N ALA A 108 -6.89 -2.73 -5.49
CA ALA A 108 -7.92 -3.06 -6.46
C ALA A 108 -9.22 -3.29 -5.71
N SER A 109 -10.24 -2.45 -5.94
CA SER A 109 -11.55 -2.63 -5.28
C SER A 109 -12.35 -3.78 -5.88
N GLU A 110 -12.10 -4.10 -7.15
CA GLU A 110 -12.77 -5.17 -7.86
C GLU A 110 -11.81 -6.28 -8.30
N PRO A 111 -12.25 -7.54 -8.23
CA PRO A 111 -13.54 -7.99 -7.69
C PRO A 111 -13.57 -7.90 -6.15
N SER A 112 -14.74 -7.64 -5.57
CA SER A 112 -14.96 -7.75 -4.11
C SER A 112 -14.44 -9.10 -3.56
N PRO A 113 -13.71 -9.13 -2.43
CA PRO A 113 -13.53 -8.06 -1.43
C PRO A 113 -12.46 -7.02 -1.78
N GLY A 114 -11.86 -7.09 -2.98
CA GLY A 114 -10.71 -6.29 -3.36
C GLY A 114 -9.38 -6.92 -2.91
N PHE A 115 -8.29 -6.36 -3.44
CA PHE A 115 -6.93 -6.82 -3.22
C PHE A 115 -5.99 -5.65 -2.93
N ALA A 116 -4.99 -5.91 -2.09
CA ALA A 116 -3.83 -5.07 -1.95
C ALA A 116 -2.60 -5.78 -2.52
N LEU A 117 -1.73 -5.01 -3.17
CA LEU A 117 -0.39 -5.43 -3.56
C LEU A 117 0.60 -4.51 -2.85
N LEU A 118 1.42 -5.09 -1.98
CA LEU A 118 2.26 -4.34 -1.07
C LEU A 118 3.61 -5.00 -0.86
N ARG A 119 4.62 -4.18 -0.53
CA ARG A 119 5.89 -4.72 -0.03
C ARG A 119 5.71 -5.10 1.44
N ALA A 120 5.96 -6.37 1.74
CA ALA A 120 5.75 -6.93 3.07
C ALA A 120 6.94 -7.81 3.47
N PRO A 121 7.36 -7.82 4.76
CA PRO A 121 8.32 -8.79 5.27
C PRO A 121 7.87 -10.23 5.00
N ASP A 122 8.79 -11.17 4.78
CA ASP A 122 8.45 -12.54 4.33
C ASP A 122 7.50 -13.30 5.26
N HIS A 123 7.54 -13.02 6.57
CA HIS A 123 6.66 -13.63 7.56
C HIS A 123 5.21 -13.13 7.50
N VAL A 124 4.94 -12.03 6.79
CA VAL A 124 3.60 -11.48 6.60
C VAL A 124 2.96 -12.14 5.38
N THR A 125 1.84 -12.82 5.61
CA THR A 125 1.12 -13.60 4.59
C THR A 125 -0.30 -13.09 4.33
N ARG A 126 -0.80 -12.16 5.14
CA ARG A 126 -2.15 -11.58 5.01
C ARG A 126 -2.18 -10.18 5.62
N LEU A 127 -3.22 -9.41 5.30
CA LEU A 127 -3.46 -8.14 5.97
C LEU A 127 -3.98 -8.38 7.41
N PRO A 128 -3.47 -7.64 8.40
CA PRO A 128 -3.99 -7.69 9.75
C PRO A 128 -5.40 -7.07 9.81
N MET A 129 -6.29 -7.69 10.58
CA MET A 129 -7.64 -7.21 10.78
C MET A 129 -7.76 -6.40 12.07
N PRO A 130 -8.63 -5.37 12.14
CA PRO A 130 -8.85 -4.62 13.38
C PRO A 130 -9.20 -5.51 14.58
N SER A 131 -9.93 -6.60 14.35
CA SER A 131 -10.28 -7.59 15.38
C SER A 131 -9.10 -8.19 16.11
N GLU A 132 -7.92 -8.20 15.48
CA GLU A 132 -6.67 -8.72 16.06
C GLU A 132 -5.97 -7.70 16.95
N ALA A 133 -6.28 -6.42 16.80
CA ALA A 133 -5.66 -5.33 17.54
C ALA A 133 -6.48 -4.89 18.77
N PHE A 134 -7.74 -5.32 18.90
CA PHE A 134 -8.58 -4.96 20.04
C PHE A 134 -7.96 -5.41 21.37
N GLY A 135 -7.97 -4.53 22.37
CA GLY A 135 -7.52 -4.86 23.72
C GLY A 135 -6.57 -3.84 24.34
N SER A 136 -5.86 -4.29 25.37
CA SER A 136 -4.94 -3.46 26.15
C SER A 136 -3.52 -3.58 25.62
N TRP A 137 -2.86 -2.43 25.45
CA TRP A 137 -1.52 -2.32 24.90
C TRP A 137 -0.62 -1.47 25.79
N VAL A 138 0.67 -1.72 25.70
CA VAL A 138 1.70 -0.93 26.39
C VAL A 138 2.63 -0.35 25.33
N LEU A 139 2.64 0.97 25.21
CA LEU A 139 3.63 1.68 24.44
C LEU A 139 4.93 1.69 25.22
N LYS A 140 6.00 1.16 24.61
CA LYS A 140 7.32 1.08 25.20
C LYS A 140 8.36 1.72 24.29
N ARG A 141 9.44 2.19 24.90
CA ARG A 141 10.68 2.52 24.19
C ARG A 141 11.41 1.25 23.76
N PRO A 142 12.39 1.36 22.84
CA PRO A 142 13.22 0.22 22.46
C PRO A 142 13.98 -0.43 23.62
N ASP A 143 14.34 0.34 24.65
CA ASP A 143 14.99 -0.14 25.88
C ASP A 143 14.02 -0.83 26.87
N GLY A 144 12.73 -0.86 26.55
CA GLY A 144 11.68 -1.47 27.36
C GLY A 144 10.98 -0.53 28.34
N GLU A 145 11.41 0.74 28.46
CA GLU A 145 10.74 1.72 29.32
C GLU A 145 9.28 1.89 28.90
N VAL A 146 8.35 1.81 29.86
CA VAL A 146 6.91 2.02 29.61
C VAL A 146 6.63 3.51 29.44
N VAL A 147 6.17 3.89 28.25
CA VAL A 147 5.82 5.27 27.91
C VAL A 147 4.36 5.57 28.24
N CYS A 148 3.45 4.63 27.92
CA CYS A 148 2.02 4.82 28.15
C CYS A 148 1.25 3.49 28.04
N ARG A 149 0.13 3.38 28.73
CA ARG A 149 -0.81 2.26 28.57
C ARG A 149 -2.06 2.75 27.85
N ILE A 150 -2.47 2.02 26.82
CA ILE A 150 -3.61 2.38 25.96
C ILE A 150 -4.55 1.19 25.82
N GLN A 151 -5.80 1.46 25.46
CA GLN A 151 -6.75 0.44 25.07
C GLN A 151 -7.29 0.76 23.67
N LEU A 152 -7.16 -0.19 22.74
CA LEU A 152 -7.74 -0.14 21.41
C LEU A 152 -9.14 -0.76 21.49
N LEU A 153 -10.17 0.07 21.37
CA LEU A 153 -11.56 -0.34 21.60
C LEU A 153 -12.21 -0.84 20.30
N ASN A 154 -13.16 -1.76 20.41
CA ASN A 154 -14.05 -2.15 19.30
C ASN A 154 -15.33 -1.31 19.32
N ARG A 155 -15.20 0.00 19.14
CA ARG A 155 -16.33 0.93 18.98
C ARG A 155 -15.85 2.22 18.33
N PRO A 156 -16.72 2.93 17.59
CA PRO A 156 -16.36 4.22 17.00
C PRO A 156 -15.92 5.24 18.07
N PRO A 157 -15.02 6.18 17.73
CA PRO A 157 -14.77 7.34 18.56
C PRO A 157 -16.00 8.26 18.58
N PRO A 158 -16.11 9.17 19.57
CA PRO A 158 -17.15 10.20 19.54
C PRO A 158 -17.05 11.02 18.24
N GLY A 159 -18.13 11.06 17.45
CA GLY A 159 -18.23 11.91 16.26
C GLY A 159 -17.84 11.28 14.90
N GLY A 160 -17.64 9.95 14.79
CA GLY A 160 -17.42 9.32 13.47
C GLY A 160 -17.39 7.79 13.47
N GLU A 161 -17.70 7.17 12.32
CA GLU A 161 -17.94 5.72 12.21
C GLU A 161 -16.81 4.92 11.53
N GLU A 162 -15.89 5.57 10.80
CA GLU A 162 -14.84 4.89 9.99
C GLU A 162 -13.50 4.71 10.73
N SER A 163 -13.53 4.62 12.06
CA SER A 163 -12.36 4.31 12.89
C SER A 163 -12.80 3.76 14.24
N PHE A 164 -11.84 3.37 15.07
CA PHE A 164 -12.09 2.82 16.39
C PHE A 164 -11.52 3.73 17.48
N ALA A 165 -12.16 3.81 18.65
CA ALA A 165 -11.67 4.66 19.73
C ALA A 165 -10.40 4.11 20.41
N VAL A 166 -9.49 5.02 20.77
CA VAL A 166 -8.38 4.75 21.68
C VAL A 166 -8.72 5.32 23.05
N ARG A 167 -8.49 4.54 24.11
CA ARG A 167 -8.52 5.05 25.48
C ARG A 167 -7.10 5.11 26.05
N ILE A 168 -6.66 6.31 26.42
CA ILE A 168 -5.38 6.53 27.08
C ILE A 168 -5.58 6.45 28.59
N THR A 169 -4.80 5.62 29.28
CA THR A 169 -4.74 5.65 30.75
C THR A 169 -3.80 6.78 31.15
N ALA A 170 -4.33 8.01 31.27
CA ALA A 170 -3.51 9.21 31.47
C ALA A 170 -2.55 9.13 32.66
N GLN A 171 -2.95 8.42 33.73
CA GLN A 171 -2.08 8.18 34.88
C GLN A 171 -0.90 7.28 34.48
N GLY A 172 0.32 7.84 34.55
CA GLY A 172 1.55 7.14 34.21
C GLY A 172 1.92 7.18 32.72
N CYS A 173 1.25 8.00 31.90
CA CYS A 173 1.69 8.27 30.53
C CYS A 173 2.65 9.46 30.50
N GLN A 174 3.74 9.32 29.75
CA GLN A 174 4.69 10.41 29.51
C GLN A 174 4.03 11.56 28.74
N SER A 175 4.47 12.79 29.01
CA SER A 175 3.91 14.01 28.42
C SER A 175 3.99 14.04 26.88
N ALA A 176 4.99 13.37 26.31
CA ALA A 176 5.14 13.24 24.86
C ALA A 176 3.94 12.53 24.20
N VAL A 177 3.34 11.54 24.88
CA VAL A 177 2.17 10.81 24.35
C VAL A 177 0.88 11.56 24.65
N THR A 178 0.72 12.12 25.84
CA THR A 178 -0.53 12.83 26.20
C THR A 178 -0.75 14.09 25.36
N ARG A 179 0.32 14.76 24.93
CA ARG A 179 0.24 15.92 24.00
C ARG A 179 -0.29 15.57 22.61
N LEU A 180 -0.17 14.32 22.17
CA LEU A 180 -0.69 13.87 20.87
C LEU A 180 -2.22 13.75 20.85
N LYS A 181 -2.88 13.86 22.02
CA LYS A 181 -4.34 13.81 22.16
C LYS A 181 -4.99 12.66 21.38
N LEU A 182 -4.37 11.48 21.45
CA LEU A 182 -4.81 10.30 20.70
C LEU A 182 -6.23 9.90 21.12
N VAL A 183 -7.12 9.75 20.13
CA VAL A 183 -8.55 9.47 20.32
C VAL A 183 -9.08 8.35 19.45
N SER A 184 -8.46 8.07 18.31
CA SER A 184 -8.91 7.02 17.40
C SER A 184 -7.74 6.25 16.81
N TRP A 185 -8.05 5.09 16.23
CA TRP A 185 -7.09 4.23 15.56
C TRP A 185 -7.71 3.48 14.38
N ARG A 186 -6.85 3.06 13.46
CA ARG A 186 -7.20 2.30 12.26
C ARG A 186 -6.13 1.26 11.95
N MET A 187 -6.55 0.21 11.24
CA MET A 187 -5.63 -0.61 10.46
C MET A 187 -5.61 -0.07 9.04
N GLU A 188 -4.45 0.39 8.59
CA GLU A 188 -4.20 0.89 7.24
C GLU A 188 -3.18 -0.04 6.58
N MET A 189 -3.64 -0.96 5.73
CA MET A 189 -2.83 -2.02 5.12
C MET A 189 -2.09 -2.84 6.21
N LEU A 190 -0.76 -2.69 6.34
CA LEU A 190 0.04 -3.36 7.38
C LEU A 190 0.31 -2.51 8.62
N LYS A 191 -0.27 -1.31 8.68
CA LYS A 191 0.02 -0.32 9.69
C LYS A 191 -1.11 -0.23 10.70
N LEU A 192 -0.75 -0.22 11.97
CA LEU A 192 -1.61 0.30 13.03
C LEU A 192 -1.34 1.79 13.13
N VAL A 193 -2.37 2.61 12.97
CA VAL A 193 -2.24 4.06 13.06
C VAL A 193 -3.13 4.60 14.17
N LEU A 194 -2.55 5.38 15.07
CA LEU A 194 -3.26 6.12 16.12
C LEU A 194 -3.37 7.58 15.70
N TYR A 195 -4.52 8.21 15.87
CA TYR A 195 -4.79 9.60 15.49
C TYR A 195 -5.17 10.45 16.70
N GLY A 196 -4.62 11.66 16.72
CA GLY A 196 -4.96 12.73 17.63
C GLY A 196 -6.09 13.62 17.10
N THR A 197 -6.71 14.39 18.00
CA THR A 197 -7.74 15.38 17.62
C THR A 197 -7.20 16.59 16.88
N ASP A 198 -5.89 16.83 16.95
CA ASP A 198 -5.21 17.99 16.35
C ASP A 198 -4.34 17.61 15.13
N GLY A 199 -4.64 16.47 14.50
CA GLY A 199 -3.93 15.98 13.31
C GLY A 199 -2.63 15.22 13.61
N ALA A 200 -2.22 15.12 14.88
CA ALA A 200 -1.12 14.25 15.27
C ALA A 200 -1.42 12.78 14.92
N SER A 201 -0.39 12.01 14.55
CA SER A 201 -0.52 10.57 14.32
C SER A 201 0.69 9.80 14.85
N LEU A 202 0.49 8.51 15.14
CA LEU A 202 1.54 7.54 15.39
C LEU A 202 1.30 6.31 14.51
N ARG A 203 2.24 6.02 13.62
CA ARG A 203 2.22 4.82 12.76
C ARG A 203 3.11 3.72 13.31
N PHE A 204 2.61 2.49 13.25
CA PHE A 204 3.33 1.29 13.63
C PHE A 204 3.18 0.21 12.57
N VAL A 205 4.22 -0.58 12.34
CA VAL A 205 4.24 -1.74 11.45
C VAL A 205 4.12 -3.03 12.27
N GLN A 206 3.48 -4.04 11.70
CA GLN A 206 3.35 -5.35 12.33
C GLN A 206 4.70 -6.05 12.50
N THR A 207 4.84 -6.75 13.61
CA THR A 207 5.95 -7.65 13.95
C THR A 207 5.38 -8.98 14.44
N PRO A 208 6.18 -10.06 14.52
CA PRO A 208 5.70 -11.35 15.04
C PRO A 208 5.09 -11.30 16.45
N SER A 209 5.45 -10.30 17.27
CA SER A 209 5.04 -10.19 18.67
C SER A 209 4.20 -8.94 18.99
N GLY A 210 3.74 -8.20 17.98
CA GLY A 210 3.00 -6.95 18.17
C GLY A 210 3.31 -5.92 17.10
N PHE A 211 3.53 -4.66 17.50
CA PHE A 211 3.75 -3.55 16.58
C PHE A 211 5.01 -2.75 16.96
N ALA A 212 5.75 -2.28 15.96
CA ALA A 212 6.92 -1.41 16.14
C ALA A 212 6.68 -0.08 15.41
N LYS A 213 7.22 1.04 15.93
CA LYS A 213 7.05 2.36 15.29
C LYS A 213 7.55 2.30 13.84
N ALA A 214 6.77 2.84 12.91
CA ALA A 214 7.09 2.80 11.49
C ALA A 214 8.38 3.61 11.20
N PRO A 215 9.33 3.11 10.37
CA PRO A 215 10.59 3.80 10.10
C PRO A 215 10.44 5.19 9.49
N GLU A 216 9.42 5.38 8.67
CA GLU A 216 9.08 6.65 8.00
C GLU A 216 8.47 7.70 8.95
N GLU A 217 8.05 7.28 10.14
CA GLU A 217 7.52 8.16 11.17
C GLU A 217 8.71 8.91 11.81
N GLY A 218 9.15 9.96 11.11
CA GLY A 218 10.33 10.76 11.43
C GLY A 218 10.37 11.29 12.87
N GLY A 219 11.53 11.83 13.24
CA GLY A 219 11.83 12.27 14.59
C GLY A 219 12.56 11.19 15.40
N ARG A 220 13.57 11.63 16.16
CA ARG A 220 14.29 10.83 17.15
C ARG A 220 13.26 10.03 17.98
N LEU A 221 13.54 8.76 18.24
CA LEU A 221 12.84 7.96 19.27
C LEU A 221 12.51 8.92 20.41
N LEU A 222 11.24 9.07 20.80
CA LEU A 222 10.84 9.99 21.86
C LEU A 222 11.81 9.72 23.01
N ILE A 223 12.74 10.65 23.23
CA ILE A 223 13.79 10.58 24.24
C ILE A 223 13.21 11.16 25.51
#